data_AF-A0A9E2JAC2-F1
#
_entry.id   AF-A0A9E2JAC2-F1
#
_cell.length_a   1.000
_cell.length_b   1.000
_cell.length_c   1.000
_cell.angle_alpha   90.00
_cell.angle_beta   90.00
_cell.angle_gamma   90.00
#
_symmetry.space_group_name_H-M   'P 1'
#
loop_
_entity.id
_entity.type
_entity.pdbx_description
1 polymer ?
#
loop_
_entity_poly.entity_id
_entity_poly.type
_entity_poly.pdbx_seq_one_letter_code
_entity_poly.pdbx_strand_id
1 'polypeptide(L)'
;MDQRVNRMKERLNLSPEEEGKVRSILEGERKQMDDLRKNFEGWDREEDARQMRSEIRRVLKDTDKRFNEVLTEDQKAEYEKMKAEDQESRPPRWPSGQGSRSGGGPGGGGGF
;
A
#
# COMPACT_ATOMS: atom_id res chain seq x y z
N MET A 1 10.25 -4.90 3.12
CA MET A 1 9.86 -6.06 2.30
C MET A 1 9.59 -7.26 3.20
N ASP A 2 10.56 -7.68 4.01
CA ASP A 2 10.44 -8.87 4.87
C ASP A 2 9.28 -8.80 5.86
N GLN A 3 8.98 -7.63 6.42
CA GLN A 3 7.82 -7.46 7.31
C GLN A 3 6.47 -7.78 6.64
N ARG A 4 6.30 -7.47 5.35
CA ARG A 4 5.03 -7.73 4.64
C ARG A 4 4.87 -9.22 4.33
N VAL A 5 5.97 -9.89 3.95
CA VAL A 5 6.00 -11.34 3.75
C VAL A 5 5.71 -12.06 5.08
N ASN A 6 6.37 -11.66 6.16
CA ASN A 6 6.17 -12.28 7.48
C ASN A 6 4.72 -12.14 7.97
N ARG A 7 4.11 -10.97 7.82
CA ARG A 7 2.68 -10.79 8.18
C ARG A 7 1.75 -11.69 7.37
N MET A 8 1.97 -11.82 6.08
CA MET A 8 1.16 -12.73 5.25
C MET A 8 1.43 -14.19 5.59
N LYS A 9 2.68 -14.55 5.88
CA LYS A 9 3.05 -15.89 6.34
C LYS A 9 2.32 -16.27 7.62
N GLU A 10 2.36 -15.41 8.63
CA GLU A 10 1.71 -15.65 9.92
C GLU A 10 0.18 -15.71 9.79
N ARG A 11 -0.41 -14.78 9.04
CA ARG A 11 -1.87 -14.66 8.94
C ARG A 11 -2.50 -15.70 8.02
N LEU A 12 -1.82 -16.06 6.93
CA LEU A 12 -2.30 -17.03 5.94
C LEU A 12 -1.71 -18.44 6.16
N ASN A 13 -0.86 -18.61 7.17
CA ASN A 13 -0.15 -19.86 7.46
C ASN A 13 0.53 -20.44 6.21
N LEU A 14 1.31 -19.60 5.51
CA LEU A 14 1.93 -19.97 4.23
C LEU A 14 2.96 -21.10 4.42
N SER A 15 2.91 -22.09 3.54
CA SER A 15 3.96 -23.10 3.41
C SER A 15 5.27 -22.48 2.90
N PRO A 16 6.44 -23.14 3.08
CA PRO A 16 7.71 -22.62 2.57
C PRO A 16 7.72 -22.38 1.04
N GLU A 17 6.99 -23.21 0.29
CA GLU A 17 6.86 -23.06 -1.16
C GLU A 17 5.98 -21.85 -1.54
N GLU A 18 4.86 -21.67 -0.85
CA GLU A 18 3.99 -20.50 -1.03
C GLU A 18 4.69 -19.21 -0.61
N GLU A 19 5.44 -19.23 0.49
CA GLU A 19 6.25 -18.10 0.96
C GLU A 19 7.25 -17.64 -0.12
N GLY A 20 7.95 -18.59 -0.77
CA GLY A 20 8.88 -18.27 -1.85
C GLY A 20 8.20 -17.61 -3.06
N LYS A 21 7.00 -18.10 -3.42
CA LYS A 21 6.18 -17.52 -4.50
C LYS A 21 5.65 -16.14 -4.11
N VAL A 22 5.12 -15.99 -2.90
CA VAL A 22 4.62 -14.74 -2.35
C VAL A 22 5.71 -13.67 -2.31
N ARG A 23 6.91 -14.03 -1.85
CA ARG A 23 8.07 -13.14 -1.86
C ARG A 23 8.41 -12.67 -3.27
N SER A 24 8.45 -13.58 -4.23
CA SER A 24 8.72 -13.26 -5.64
C SER A 24 7.66 -12.32 -6.23
N ILE A 25 6.37 -12.55 -5.93
CA ILE A 25 5.27 -11.67 -6.36
C ILE A 25 5.46 -10.26 -5.81
N LEU A 26 5.72 -10.14 -4.50
CA LEU A 26 5.91 -8.87 -3.84
C LEU A 26 7.17 -8.13 -4.30
N GLU A 27 8.24 -8.84 -4.64
CA GLU A 27 9.45 -8.23 -5.20
C GLU A 27 9.17 -7.65 -6.59
N GLY A 28 8.37 -8.35 -7.39
CA GLY A 28 7.86 -7.86 -8.66
C GLY A 28 6.98 -6.62 -8.50
N GLU A 29 6.02 -6.65 -7.58
CA GLU A 29 5.16 -5.50 -7.25
C GLU A 29 6.01 -4.29 -6.85
N ARG A 30 6.98 -4.48 -5.96
CA ARG A 30 7.87 -3.40 -5.50
C ARG A 30 8.64 -2.77 -6.65
N LYS A 31 9.24 -3.58 -7.53
CA LYS A 31 9.97 -3.06 -8.70
C LYS A 31 9.05 -2.24 -9.61
N GLN A 32 7.85 -2.76 -9.90
CA GLN A 32 6.87 -2.03 -10.71
C GLN A 32 6.45 -0.71 -10.07
N MET A 33 6.25 -0.69 -8.74
CA MET A 33 5.92 0.55 -8.02
C MET A 33 7.09 1.54 -8.00
N ASP A 34 8.33 1.07 -7.85
CA ASP A 34 9.53 1.90 -7.88
C ASP A 34 9.72 2.51 -9.28
N ASP A 35 9.49 1.73 -10.34
CA ASP A 35 9.56 2.19 -11.73
C ASP A 35 8.44 3.18 -12.06
N LEU A 36 7.21 2.92 -11.60
CA LEU A 36 6.12 3.89 -11.70
C LEU A 36 6.50 5.19 -11.00
N ARG A 37 7.00 5.13 -9.76
CA ARG A 37 7.39 6.35 -9.02
C ARG A 37 8.43 7.18 -9.78
N LYS A 38 9.42 6.55 -10.38
CA LYS A 38 10.44 7.23 -11.21
C LYS A 38 9.83 7.82 -12.47
N ASN A 39 8.94 7.09 -13.14
CA ASN A 39 8.28 7.56 -14.37
C ASN A 39 7.39 8.79 -14.14
N PHE A 40 6.87 8.95 -12.93
CA PHE A 40 6.03 10.08 -12.51
C PHE A 40 6.78 11.10 -11.63
N GLU A 41 8.11 10.99 -11.51
CA GLU A 41 8.92 11.93 -10.73
C GLU A 41 8.95 13.31 -11.40
N GLY A 42 8.64 14.36 -10.64
CA GLY A 42 8.60 15.75 -11.14
C GLY A 42 7.30 16.14 -11.86
N TRP A 43 6.26 15.31 -11.77
CA TRP A 43 4.94 15.59 -12.36
C TRP A 43 4.03 16.26 -11.31
N ASP A 44 3.63 17.51 -11.53
CA ASP A 44 2.84 18.32 -10.58
C ASP A 44 1.38 18.54 -11.01
N ARG A 45 0.92 17.95 -12.14
CA ARG A 45 -0.44 18.17 -12.64
C ARG A 45 -1.44 17.17 -12.08
N GLU A 46 -2.71 17.58 -12.03
CA GLU A 46 -3.78 16.69 -11.56
C GLU A 46 -4.00 15.48 -12.50
N GLU A 47 -3.82 15.67 -13.81
CA GLU A 47 -3.90 14.59 -14.81
C GLU A 47 -2.85 13.51 -14.57
N ASP A 48 -1.63 13.92 -14.28
CA ASP A 48 -0.50 13.08 -13.93
C ASP A 48 -0.80 12.23 -12.69
N ALA A 49 -1.37 12.86 -11.66
CA ALA A 49 -1.79 12.15 -10.45
C ALA A 49 -2.92 11.14 -10.73
N ARG A 50 -3.85 11.43 -11.64
CA ARG A 50 -4.90 10.47 -12.05
C ARG A 50 -4.30 9.28 -12.79
N GLN A 51 -3.36 9.52 -13.69
CA GLN A 51 -2.68 8.47 -14.45
C GLN A 51 -1.86 7.58 -13.51
N MET A 52 -1.05 8.16 -12.63
CA MET A 52 -0.29 7.44 -11.61
C MET A 52 -1.20 6.54 -10.76
N ARG A 53 -2.35 7.06 -10.30
CA ARG A 53 -3.33 6.26 -9.53
C ARG A 53 -3.93 5.12 -10.34
N SER A 54 -4.13 5.30 -11.65
CA SER A 54 -4.60 4.25 -12.53
C SER A 54 -3.57 3.12 -12.64
N GLU A 55 -2.30 3.47 -12.89
CA GLU A 55 -1.22 2.49 -12.99
C GLU A 55 -0.95 1.75 -11.68
N ILE A 56 -0.98 2.45 -10.54
CA ILE A 56 -0.90 1.82 -9.22
C ILE A 56 -2.03 0.80 -9.05
N ARG A 57 -3.27 1.14 -9.38
CA ARG A 57 -4.41 0.21 -9.29
C ARG A 57 -4.21 -1.02 -10.18
N ARG A 58 -3.63 -0.83 -11.37
CA ARG A 58 -3.31 -1.93 -12.28
C ARG A 58 -2.27 -2.88 -11.66
N VAL A 59 -1.17 -2.35 -11.14
CA VAL A 59 -0.12 -3.16 -10.48
C VAL A 59 -0.71 -3.93 -9.30
N LEU A 60 -1.55 -3.29 -8.47
CA LEU A 60 -2.20 -3.95 -7.34
C LEU A 60 -3.14 -5.08 -7.81
N LYS A 61 -3.95 -4.83 -8.86
CA LYS A 61 -4.85 -5.85 -9.42
C LYS A 61 -4.09 -7.04 -10.01
N ASP A 62 -2.97 -6.80 -10.69
CA ASP A 62 -2.16 -7.87 -11.26
C ASP A 62 -1.43 -8.66 -10.17
N THR A 63 -1.01 -8.00 -9.10
CA THR A 63 -0.46 -8.66 -7.90
C THR A 63 -1.51 -9.55 -7.24
N ASP A 64 -2.74 -9.05 -7.10
CA ASP A 64 -3.86 -9.77 -6.52
C ASP A 64 -4.20 -11.07 -7.26
N LYS A 65 -4.21 -11.01 -8.60
CA LYS A 65 -4.38 -12.20 -9.44
C LYS A 65 -3.28 -13.24 -9.19
N ARG A 66 -2.02 -12.81 -9.09
CA ARG A 66 -0.90 -13.72 -8.81
C ARG A 66 -1.01 -14.37 -7.44
N PHE A 67 -1.50 -13.65 -6.42
CA PHE A 67 -1.79 -14.28 -5.13
C PHE A 67 -2.92 -15.31 -5.23
N ASN A 68 -3.98 -15.03 -5.99
CA ASN A 68 -5.06 -15.98 -6.21
C ASN A 68 -4.63 -17.28 -6.93
N GLU A 69 -3.52 -17.26 -7.67
CA GLU A 69 -2.96 -18.46 -8.29
C GLU A 69 -2.09 -19.29 -7.32
N VAL A 70 -1.58 -18.66 -6.25
CA VAL A 70 -0.65 -19.29 -5.30
C VAL A 70 -1.35 -19.76 -4.03
N LEU A 71 -2.32 -18.99 -3.55
CA LEU A 71 -3.02 -19.25 -2.29
C LEU A 71 -4.14 -20.29 -2.48
N THR A 72 -4.44 -21.03 -1.41
CA THR A 72 -5.63 -21.89 -1.32
C THR A 72 -6.91 -21.07 -1.11
N GLU A 73 -8.08 -21.68 -1.25
CA GLU A 73 -9.38 -20.98 -1.09
C GLU A 73 -9.53 -20.35 0.30
N ASP A 74 -9.17 -21.08 1.37
CA ASP A 74 -9.23 -20.58 2.74
C ASP A 74 -8.26 -19.39 2.95
N GLN A 75 -7.06 -19.48 2.39
CA GLN A 75 -6.08 -18.40 2.46
C GLN A 75 -6.51 -17.17 1.66
N LYS A 76 -7.20 -17.34 0.52
CA LYS A 76 -7.77 -16.22 -0.23
C LYS A 76 -8.80 -15.47 0.58
N ALA A 77 -9.69 -16.18 1.27
CA ALA A 77 -10.71 -15.55 2.11
C ALA A 77 -10.08 -14.69 3.22
N GLU A 78 -9.02 -15.18 3.86
CA GLU A 78 -8.30 -14.41 4.89
C GLU A 78 -7.49 -13.24 4.30
N TYR A 79 -6.93 -13.43 3.11
CA TYR A 79 -6.25 -12.36 2.37
C TYR A 79 -7.21 -11.23 1.94
N GLU A 80 -8.45 -11.55 1.53
CA GLU A 80 -9.48 -10.55 1.26
C GLU A 80 -9.84 -9.73 2.49
N LYS A 81 -9.98 -10.37 3.67
CA LYS A 81 -10.21 -9.65 4.93
C LYS A 81 -9.04 -8.73 5.26
N MET A 82 -7.81 -9.21 5.10
CA MET A 82 -6.61 -8.40 5.32
C MET A 82 -6.60 -7.14 4.44
N LYS A 83 -7.00 -7.26 3.17
CA LYS A 83 -7.15 -6.10 2.27
C LYS A 83 -8.24 -5.14 2.72
N ALA A 84 -9.37 -5.66 3.18
CA ALA A 84 -10.48 -4.84 3.66
C ALA A 84 -10.08 -4.04 4.91
N GLU A 85 -9.39 -4.67 5.86
CA GLU A 85 -8.86 -4.01 7.07
C GLU A 85 -7.83 -2.93 6.74
N ASP A 86 -6.93 -3.19 5.79
CA ASP A 86 -5.95 -2.21 5.31
C ASP A 86 -6.64 -1.01 4.62
N GLN A 87 -7.78 -1.25 3.96
CA GLN A 87 -8.59 -0.18 3.37
C GLN A 87 -9.31 0.65 4.44
N GLU A 88 -9.85 0.01 5.47
CA GLU A 88 -10.56 0.65 6.58
C GLU A 88 -9.61 1.43 7.50
N SER A 89 -8.40 0.91 7.70
CA SER A 89 -7.35 1.56 8.49
C SER A 89 -6.73 2.78 7.81
N ARG A 90 -7.11 3.10 6.57
CA ARG A 90 -6.71 4.35 5.92
C ARG A 90 -7.48 5.49 6.58
N PRO A 91 -6.80 6.46 7.20
CA PRO A 91 -7.50 7.61 7.78
C PRO A 91 -8.34 8.25 6.68
N PRO A 92 -9.56 8.71 7.01
CA PRO A 92 -10.39 9.42 6.04
C PRO A 92 -9.54 10.51 5.40
N ARG A 93 -9.55 10.56 4.06
CA ARG A 93 -8.97 11.68 3.31
C ARG A 93 -9.76 12.91 3.71
N TRP A 94 -9.37 13.56 4.79
CA TRP A 94 -9.85 14.90 5.08
C TRP A 94 -9.54 15.74 3.85
N PRO A 95 -10.55 16.36 3.23
CA PRO A 95 -10.28 17.32 2.18
C PRO A 95 -9.52 18.45 2.84
N SER A 96 -8.20 18.50 2.64
CA SER A 96 -7.38 19.69 2.90
C SER A 96 -7.78 20.75 1.88
N GLY A 97 -9.00 21.26 2.00
CA GLY A 97 -9.53 22.41 1.30
C GLY A 97 -9.75 23.52 2.32
N GLN A 98 -9.07 24.64 2.10
CA GLN A 98 -9.36 25.96 2.65
C GLN A 98 -8.91 26.26 4.11
N GLY A 99 -7.73 26.88 4.21
CA GLY A 99 -7.54 28.16 4.92
C GLY A 99 -7.73 28.22 6.45
N SER A 100 -6.62 28.20 7.19
CA SER A 100 -6.42 29.08 8.36
C SER A 100 -4.94 29.15 8.72
N ARG A 101 -4.18 30.02 8.03
CA ARG A 101 -3.08 30.72 8.69
C ARG A 101 -3.69 31.87 9.47
N SER A 102 -4.32 31.50 10.59
CA SER A 102 -4.74 32.38 11.65
C SER A 102 -4.17 31.80 12.93
N GLY A 103 -3.23 32.53 13.53
CA GLY A 103 -3.07 32.58 14.98
C GLY A 103 -2.23 31.49 15.66
N GLY A 104 -1.00 31.90 16.04
CA GLY A 104 -0.31 31.44 17.25
C GLY A 104 0.49 30.15 17.08
N GLY A 105 1.79 30.09 17.32
CA GLY A 105 2.77 31.00 17.91
C GLY A 105 4.01 30.14 18.22
N PRO A 106 5.24 30.68 18.20
CA PRO A 106 6.44 29.90 18.52
C PRO A 106 6.79 29.98 20.02
N GLY A 107 7.24 28.85 20.59
CA GLY A 107 7.88 28.77 21.91
C GLY A 107 6.96 28.20 23.01
N GLY A 108 7.37 27.29 23.89
CA GLY A 108 8.72 26.96 24.38
C GLY A 108 8.83 27.36 25.86
N GLY A 109 9.07 26.38 26.76
CA GLY A 109 9.35 26.57 28.21
C GLY A 109 8.11 26.34 29.10
N GLY A 110 8.08 25.37 30.02
CA GLY A 110 8.78 25.36 31.32
C GLY A 110 7.77 25.84 32.38
N GLY A 111 7.28 25.03 33.32
CA GLY A 111 7.98 24.61 34.52
C GLY A 111 7.59 25.51 35.71
N PHE A 112 7.01 24.91 36.75
CA PHE A 112 6.54 25.44 38.05
C PHE A 112 5.17 26.12 38.09
#